data_AF-R4LNM7-F1
#
_entry.id   AF-R4LNM7-F1
#
_cell.length_a   1.000
_cell.length_b   1.000
_cell.length_c   1.000
_cell.angle_alpha   90.00
_cell.angle_beta   90.00
_cell.angle_gamma   90.00
#
_symmetry.space_group_name_H-M   'P 1'
#
loop_
_entity.id
_entity.type
_entity.pdbx_description
1 polymer ?
#
loop_
_entity_poly.entity_id
_entity_poly.type
_entity_poly.pdbx_seq_one_letter_code
_entity_poly.pdbx_strand_id
1 'polypeptide(L)'
;MVSADPRLVRSYRWLTRFYPPGPRRDELLGTLIEAAPPGRRRPRLSEVVNLVRHGSRARLGRPRSTGVVVLAVLIALAAGFVGASATSRAGLEAVGSLPVGAEAAELNATVFPGLRVQGGGDARKIVTQGDGESVEYGYAVSWVEHTAATRDVAGYTAAARARLAAAGWRITAIDPPLDETDMVGANPADRAEGFVAERGSLALHFTDYLYPGAPWYDGDGNAQYLVWHRQPWWLTGLAWLGGLLAAVLAWLLTGWISRRLHSPLGAGLGVAGAVCCLVGVLPAALLALPGDTAADETVAPYWQGFVYLGTAPAVLAGLVAVLMVIVVAVTEPPAPLAKSLSFVRHQPRLLTALIAVGLLVAGLGTYRVQARHPAAAACQPVVPAGVLDPPDAQLSYRSRVYIDPATPAADRNLIEAAFRRGFGGGYTFSWSTTPGFTDAFCDHGRVGHDVVGTLPYYWSIDLASPGLFTGMADEVQGMPGVVAVEHLPAAA
;
A
#
# COMPACT_ATOMS: atom_id res chain seq x y z
N MET A 1 8.51 -29.26 -55.91
CA MET A 1 8.02 -28.57 -54.69
C MET A 1 9.23 -28.09 -53.91
N VAL A 2 9.43 -26.78 -53.78
CA VAL A 2 10.47 -26.25 -52.88
C VAL A 2 10.03 -26.60 -51.46
N SER A 3 10.81 -27.38 -50.72
CA SER A 3 10.45 -27.69 -49.34
C SER A 3 10.48 -26.39 -48.53
N ALA A 4 9.35 -26.05 -47.91
CA ALA A 4 9.28 -24.88 -47.05
C ALA A 4 10.22 -25.05 -45.85
N ASP A 5 10.88 -23.98 -45.43
CA ASP A 5 11.75 -24.01 -44.26
C ASP A 5 10.94 -24.50 -43.04
N PRO A 6 11.38 -25.57 -42.34
CA PRO A 6 10.65 -26.13 -41.20
C PRO A 6 10.45 -25.12 -40.06
N ARG A 7 11.28 -24.07 -39.95
CA ARG A 7 11.12 -22.99 -38.97
C ARG A 7 9.89 -22.14 -39.29
N LEU A 8 9.68 -21.80 -40.55
CA LEU A 8 8.51 -21.03 -41.00
C LEU A 8 7.21 -21.80 -40.76
N VAL A 9 7.19 -23.10 -41.13
CA VAL A 9 6.06 -24.00 -40.90
C VAL A 9 5.69 -24.06 -39.42
N ARG A 10 6.70 -24.17 -38.54
CA ARG A 10 6.48 -24.17 -37.07
C ARG A 10 5.90 -22.85 -36.59
N SER A 11 6.39 -21.71 -37.08
CA SER A 11 5.86 -20.38 -36.74
C SER A 11 4.41 -20.21 -37.20
N TYR A 12 4.07 -20.53 -38.45
CA TYR A 12 2.68 -20.46 -38.91
C TYR A 12 1.78 -21.44 -38.17
N ARG A 13 2.23 -22.67 -37.87
CA ARG A 13 1.45 -23.63 -37.08
C ARG A 13 1.15 -23.12 -35.66
N TRP A 14 2.08 -22.39 -35.06
CA TRP A 14 1.86 -21.72 -33.77
C TRP A 14 0.83 -20.59 -33.92
N LEU A 15 0.97 -19.72 -34.94
CA LEU A 15 0.04 -18.62 -35.21
C LEU A 15 -1.37 -19.11 -35.57
N THR A 16 -1.53 -20.23 -36.27
CA THR A 16 -2.87 -20.76 -36.57
C THR A 16 -3.59 -21.30 -35.34
N ARG A 17 -2.92 -21.47 -34.17
CA ARG A 17 -3.59 -21.85 -32.90
C ARG A 17 -4.59 -20.81 -32.41
N PHE A 18 -4.52 -19.58 -32.91
CA PHE A 18 -5.54 -18.57 -32.65
C PHE A 18 -6.88 -18.93 -33.30
N TYR A 19 -6.92 -19.78 -34.33
CA TYR A 19 -8.15 -20.27 -34.95
C TYR A 19 -8.68 -21.53 -34.22
N PRO A 20 -10.01 -21.79 -34.26
CA PRO A 20 -10.58 -23.05 -33.78
C PRO A 20 -9.92 -24.27 -34.45
N PRO A 21 -9.77 -25.41 -33.75
CA PRO A 21 -9.29 -26.64 -34.38
C PRO A 21 -10.29 -27.12 -35.44
N GLY A 22 -9.80 -27.62 -36.57
CA GLY A 22 -10.61 -28.19 -37.65
C GLY A 22 -9.96 -28.05 -39.03
N PRO A 23 -10.57 -28.64 -40.08
CA PRO A 23 -9.99 -28.71 -41.43
C PRO A 23 -9.58 -27.35 -42.00
N ARG A 24 -10.40 -26.31 -41.76
CA ARG A 24 -10.10 -24.93 -42.20
C ARG A 24 -8.80 -24.36 -41.64
N ARG A 25 -8.39 -24.79 -40.45
CA ARG A 25 -7.12 -24.35 -39.85
C ARG A 25 -5.93 -24.95 -40.59
N ASP A 26 -6.05 -26.20 -41.01
CA ASP A 26 -5.01 -26.91 -41.76
C ASP A 26 -4.93 -26.41 -43.21
N GLU A 27 -6.08 -26.12 -43.83
CA GLU A 27 -6.17 -25.43 -45.12
C GLU A 27 -5.46 -24.06 -45.06
N LEU A 28 -5.79 -23.23 -44.06
CA LEU A 28 -5.15 -21.92 -43.87
C LEU A 28 -3.63 -22.05 -43.70
N LEU A 29 -3.15 -23.05 -42.95
CA LEU A 29 -1.73 -23.31 -42.80
C LEU A 29 -1.08 -23.68 -44.15
N GLY A 30 -1.74 -24.53 -44.94
CA GLY A 30 -1.29 -24.89 -46.28
C GLY A 30 -1.19 -23.68 -47.20
N THR A 31 -2.24 -22.85 -47.26
CA THR A 31 -2.27 -21.63 -48.08
C THR A 31 -1.18 -20.64 -47.68
N LEU A 32 -0.91 -20.46 -46.38
CA LEU A 32 0.17 -19.56 -45.92
C LEU A 32 1.56 -20.05 -46.32
N ILE A 33 1.79 -21.37 -46.33
CA ILE A 33 3.07 -21.97 -46.73
C ILE A 33 3.24 -21.87 -48.25
N GLU A 34 2.18 -22.14 -49.01
CA GLU A 34 2.20 -22.07 -50.48
C GLU A 34 2.36 -20.63 -51.00
N ALA A 35 1.72 -19.66 -50.34
CA ALA A 35 1.82 -18.25 -50.69
C ALA A 35 3.13 -17.58 -50.22
N ALA A 36 3.95 -18.26 -49.41
CA ALA A 36 5.21 -17.70 -48.92
C ALA A 36 6.28 -17.70 -50.05
N PRO A 37 6.89 -16.55 -50.36
CA PRO A 37 8.00 -16.47 -51.32
C PRO A 37 9.17 -17.39 -50.97
N PRO A 38 9.91 -17.88 -51.98
CA PRO A 38 11.06 -18.76 -51.77
C PRO A 38 12.08 -18.16 -50.80
N GLY A 39 12.60 -18.99 -49.89
CA GLY A 39 13.62 -18.59 -48.92
C GLY A 39 13.11 -17.84 -47.68
N ARG A 40 11.79 -17.62 -47.53
CA ARG A 40 11.24 -17.01 -46.32
C ARG A 40 11.42 -17.93 -45.10
N ARG A 41 12.04 -17.39 -44.04
CA ARG A 41 12.28 -18.14 -42.78
C ARG A 41 11.38 -17.74 -41.62
N ARG A 42 10.76 -16.56 -41.67
CA ARG A 42 9.87 -16.01 -40.62
C ARG A 42 8.64 -15.35 -41.23
N PRO A 43 7.47 -15.43 -40.57
CA PRO A 43 6.28 -14.67 -40.95
C PRO A 43 6.55 -13.17 -40.94
N ARG A 44 5.90 -12.41 -41.82
CA ARG A 44 5.93 -10.94 -41.76
C ARG A 44 5.13 -10.45 -40.55
N LEU A 45 5.50 -9.31 -39.98
CA LEU A 45 4.77 -8.71 -38.86
C LEU A 45 3.29 -8.47 -39.21
N SER A 46 3.00 -8.05 -40.45
CA SER A 46 1.63 -7.88 -40.94
C SER A 46 0.84 -9.19 -40.99
N GLU A 47 1.47 -10.31 -41.38
CA GLU A 47 0.84 -11.64 -41.37
C GLU A 47 0.56 -12.09 -39.92
N VAL A 48 1.49 -11.85 -38.99
CA VAL A 48 1.31 -12.14 -37.56
C VAL A 48 0.11 -11.36 -37.01
N VAL A 49 0.08 -10.05 -37.20
CA VAL A 49 -1.02 -9.19 -36.72
C VAL A 49 -2.36 -9.61 -37.35
N ASN A 50 -2.37 -9.90 -38.65
CA ASN A 50 -3.57 -10.34 -39.36
C ASN A 50 -4.08 -11.68 -38.81
N LEU A 51 -3.21 -12.68 -38.67
CA LEU A 51 -3.57 -14.01 -38.16
C LEU A 51 -4.01 -13.97 -36.69
N VAL A 52 -3.34 -13.19 -35.85
CA VAL A 52 -3.74 -13.01 -34.45
C VAL A 52 -5.10 -12.31 -34.37
N ARG A 53 -5.31 -11.23 -35.12
CA ARG A 53 -6.59 -10.48 -35.12
C ARG A 53 -7.75 -11.34 -35.62
N HIS A 54 -7.61 -11.96 -36.79
CA HIS A 54 -8.68 -12.75 -37.40
C HIS A 54 -8.85 -14.11 -36.75
N GLY A 55 -7.77 -14.75 -36.30
CA GLY A 55 -7.83 -15.98 -35.52
C GLY A 55 -8.53 -15.72 -34.19
N SER A 56 -8.10 -14.70 -33.45
CA SER A 56 -8.77 -14.29 -32.21
C SER A 56 -10.23 -13.98 -32.47
N ARG A 57 -10.60 -13.25 -33.54
CA ARG A 57 -12.01 -13.01 -33.88
C ARG A 57 -12.78 -14.26 -34.31
N ALA A 58 -12.15 -15.22 -34.99
CA ALA A 58 -12.78 -16.48 -35.37
C ALA A 58 -13.04 -17.36 -34.14
N ARG A 59 -12.08 -17.40 -33.21
CA ARG A 59 -12.16 -18.18 -31.97
C ARG A 59 -12.91 -17.46 -30.87
N LEU A 60 -12.97 -16.13 -30.91
CA LEU A 60 -13.73 -15.24 -30.01
C LEU A 60 -15.09 -14.82 -30.57
N GLY A 61 -15.45 -15.18 -31.80
CA GLY A 61 -16.71 -14.77 -32.43
C GLY A 61 -16.82 -13.25 -32.69
N ARG A 62 -17.95 -12.84 -33.25
CA ARG A 62 -18.35 -11.41 -33.28
C ARG A 62 -19.04 -11.08 -31.95
N PRO A 63 -18.73 -9.94 -31.32
CA PRO A 63 -19.49 -9.50 -30.15
C PRO A 63 -20.97 -9.36 -30.51
N ARG A 64 -21.85 -9.84 -29.63
CA ARG A 64 -23.30 -9.89 -29.86
C ARG A 64 -23.93 -8.49 -29.90
N SER A 65 -23.31 -7.53 -29.21
CA SER A 65 -23.73 -6.13 -29.19
C SER A 65 -22.54 -5.20 -28.93
N THR A 66 -22.70 -3.91 -29.23
CA THR A 66 -21.77 -2.84 -28.85
C THR A 66 -21.62 -2.72 -27.34
N GLY A 67 -22.68 -2.98 -26.57
CA GLY A 67 -22.64 -2.95 -25.10
C GLY A 67 -21.64 -3.94 -24.49
N VAL A 68 -21.53 -5.15 -25.05
CA VAL A 68 -20.52 -6.14 -24.61
C VAL A 68 -19.10 -5.64 -24.84
N VAL A 69 -18.88 -4.89 -25.92
CA VAL A 69 -17.57 -4.29 -26.23
C VAL A 69 -17.22 -3.20 -25.22
N VAL A 70 -18.15 -2.27 -24.97
CA VAL A 70 -17.97 -1.20 -23.97
C VAL A 70 -17.67 -1.79 -22.59
N LEU A 71 -18.43 -2.81 -22.19
CA LEU A 71 -18.18 -3.50 -20.93
C LEU A 71 -16.79 -4.16 -20.89
N ALA A 72 -16.41 -4.89 -21.94
CA ALA A 72 -15.11 -5.54 -21.98
C ALA A 72 -13.98 -4.50 -21.88
N VAL A 73 -14.15 -3.30 -22.44
CA VAL A 73 -13.20 -2.19 -22.27
C VAL A 73 -13.14 -1.77 -20.81
N LEU A 74 -14.29 -1.51 -20.17
CA LEU A 74 -14.33 -1.10 -18.75
C LEU A 74 -13.69 -2.14 -17.83
N ILE A 75 -14.00 -3.42 -18.03
CA ILE A 75 -13.41 -4.53 -17.28
C ILE A 75 -11.90 -4.60 -17.52
N ALA A 76 -11.45 -4.46 -18.77
CA ALA A 76 -10.03 -4.45 -19.10
C ALA A 76 -9.30 -3.28 -18.44
N LEU A 77 -9.86 -2.07 -18.46
CA LEU A 77 -9.27 -0.90 -17.81
C LEU A 77 -9.14 -1.11 -16.31
N ALA A 78 -10.21 -1.52 -15.64
CA ALA A 78 -10.20 -1.73 -14.20
C ALA A 78 -9.29 -2.91 -13.79
N ALA A 79 -9.28 -4.02 -14.54
CA ALA A 79 -8.29 -5.08 -14.33
C ALA A 79 -6.86 -4.60 -14.57
N GLY A 80 -6.65 -3.70 -15.54
CA GLY A 80 -5.35 -3.10 -15.80
C GLY A 80 -4.85 -2.25 -14.64
N PHE A 81 -5.71 -1.44 -14.02
CA PHE A 81 -5.36 -0.71 -12.81
C PHE A 81 -4.93 -1.66 -11.67
N VAL A 82 -5.66 -2.76 -11.46
CA VAL A 82 -5.27 -3.78 -10.45
C VAL A 82 -3.95 -4.45 -10.78
N GLY A 83 -3.78 -4.88 -12.03
CA GLY A 83 -2.56 -5.52 -12.49
C GLY A 83 -1.36 -4.62 -12.27
N ALA A 84 -1.49 -3.32 -12.58
CA ALA A 84 -0.47 -2.33 -12.34
C ALA A 84 -0.19 -2.11 -10.84
N SER A 85 -1.22 -2.10 -9.98
CA SER A 85 -1.04 -1.89 -8.54
C SER A 85 -0.36 -3.09 -7.89
N ALA A 86 -0.83 -4.29 -8.21
CA ALA A 86 -0.28 -5.54 -7.69
C ALA A 86 1.19 -5.74 -8.12
N THR A 87 1.52 -5.43 -9.38
CA THR A 87 2.90 -5.53 -9.87
C THR A 87 3.79 -4.40 -9.37
N SER A 88 3.27 -3.19 -9.18
CA SER A 88 3.99 -2.11 -8.49
C SER A 88 4.33 -2.53 -7.06
N ARG A 89 3.36 -3.09 -6.32
CA ARG A 89 3.57 -3.58 -4.95
C ARG A 89 4.61 -4.70 -4.90
N ALA A 90 4.50 -5.69 -5.79
CA ALA A 90 5.48 -6.77 -5.90
C ALA A 90 6.87 -6.25 -6.29
N GLY A 91 6.92 -5.21 -7.12
CA GLY A 91 8.16 -4.51 -7.44
C GLY A 91 8.76 -3.81 -6.23
N LEU A 92 7.94 -3.12 -5.43
CA LEU A 92 8.41 -2.45 -4.20
C LEU A 92 8.98 -3.47 -3.20
N GLU A 93 8.40 -4.66 -3.10
CA GLU A 93 8.99 -5.73 -2.30
C GLU A 93 10.36 -6.20 -2.81
N ALA A 94 10.64 -6.05 -4.11
CA ALA A 94 11.92 -6.39 -4.69
C ALA A 94 12.98 -5.29 -4.53
N VAL A 95 12.60 -4.09 -4.06
CA VAL A 95 13.57 -3.07 -3.66
C VAL A 95 14.26 -3.52 -2.37
N GLY A 96 15.54 -3.15 -2.20
CA GLY A 96 16.32 -3.48 -1.00
C GLY A 96 15.72 -2.89 0.29
N SER A 97 16.27 -3.28 1.43
CA SER A 97 16.03 -2.58 2.69
C SER A 97 16.82 -1.27 2.72
N LEU A 98 16.37 -0.34 3.56
CA LEU A 98 17.18 0.83 3.93
C LEU A 98 18.48 0.38 4.64
N PRO A 99 19.46 1.29 4.79
CA PRO A 99 20.63 1.04 5.63
C PRO A 99 20.19 0.60 7.03
N VAL A 100 20.68 -0.56 7.48
CA VAL A 100 20.41 -1.11 8.81
C VAL A 100 21.71 -1.52 9.49
N GLY A 101 21.69 -1.64 10.82
CA GLY A 101 22.83 -2.10 11.61
C GLY A 101 24.10 -1.28 11.36
N ALA A 102 25.17 -1.94 10.92
CA ALA A 102 26.46 -1.30 10.67
C ALA A 102 26.41 -0.21 9.57
N GLU A 103 25.59 -0.40 8.53
CA GLU A 103 25.48 0.59 7.45
C GLU A 103 24.77 1.86 7.93
N ALA A 104 23.72 1.71 8.73
CA ALA A 104 23.05 2.84 9.39
C ALA A 104 24.01 3.56 10.36
N ALA A 105 24.79 2.81 11.14
CA ALA A 105 25.77 3.39 12.06
C ALA A 105 26.88 4.16 11.33
N GLU A 106 27.36 3.66 10.18
CA GLU A 106 28.34 4.36 9.33
C GLU A 106 27.75 5.66 8.74
N LEU A 107 26.50 5.61 8.25
CA LEU A 107 25.81 6.78 7.74
C LEU A 107 25.61 7.83 8.85
N ASN A 108 25.17 7.41 10.02
CA ASN A 108 25.05 8.24 11.22
C ASN A 108 26.38 8.89 11.58
N ALA A 109 27.47 8.12 11.64
CA ALA A 109 28.81 8.66 11.93
C ALA A 109 29.33 9.63 10.86
N THR A 110 28.90 9.45 9.60
CA THR A 110 29.23 10.35 8.49
C THR A 110 28.50 11.69 8.60
N VAL A 111 27.19 11.65 8.87
CA VAL A 111 26.37 12.87 8.94
C VAL A 111 26.58 13.60 10.27
N PHE A 112 26.62 12.85 11.37
CA PHE A 112 26.66 13.35 12.76
C PHE A 112 27.89 12.83 13.53
N PRO A 113 29.12 13.24 13.14
CA PRO A 113 30.34 12.71 13.74
C PRO A 113 30.44 13.03 15.24
N GLY A 114 30.49 11.98 16.05
CA GLY A 114 30.66 12.10 17.52
C GLY A 114 29.43 12.57 18.27
N LEU A 115 28.27 12.67 17.62
CA LEU A 115 27.01 13.03 18.25
C LEU A 115 26.19 11.78 18.59
N ARG A 116 25.38 11.87 19.64
CA ARG A 116 24.40 10.83 19.97
C ARG A 116 23.22 10.95 19.01
N VAL A 117 23.18 10.08 18.01
CA VAL A 117 22.08 10.02 17.04
C VAL A 117 20.91 9.25 17.64
N GLN A 118 19.73 9.82 17.49
CA GLN A 118 18.46 9.21 17.82
C GLN A 118 17.74 8.83 16.50
N GLY A 119 16.94 7.76 16.52
CA GLY A 119 16.26 7.30 15.31
C GLY A 119 17.07 6.32 14.46
N GLY A 120 16.78 6.30 13.16
CA GLY A 120 17.32 5.36 12.19
C GLY A 120 16.61 4.01 12.23
N GLY A 121 17.33 2.95 11.86
CA GLY A 121 16.83 1.58 11.94
C GLY A 121 16.10 1.08 10.70
N ASP A 122 15.56 -0.14 10.81
CA ASP A 122 14.79 -0.77 9.74
C ASP A 122 13.41 -0.12 9.69
N ALA A 123 13.08 0.48 8.56
CA ALA A 123 11.72 0.94 8.28
C ALA A 123 11.05 -0.10 7.41
N ARG A 124 9.75 -0.35 7.62
CA ARG A 124 8.97 -1.10 6.64
C ARG A 124 9.14 -0.41 5.29
N LYS A 125 9.32 -1.18 4.22
CA LYS A 125 9.39 -0.62 2.85
C LYS A 125 8.15 0.20 2.48
N ILE A 126 7.05 -0.05 3.17
CA ILE A 126 5.80 0.67 3.05
C ILE A 126 5.32 0.98 4.46
N VAL A 127 5.14 2.27 4.71
CA VAL A 127 4.77 2.83 6.01
C VAL A 127 3.44 3.52 5.83
N THR A 128 2.51 3.29 6.75
CA THR A 128 1.31 4.12 6.88
C THR A 128 1.61 5.20 7.92
N GLN A 129 1.41 6.47 7.56
CA GLN A 129 1.51 7.59 8.48
C GLN A 129 0.47 7.47 9.59
N GLY A 130 0.77 8.14 10.71
CA GLY A 130 -0.01 8.08 11.93
C GLY A 130 -1.48 8.46 11.82
N ASP A 131 -1.79 9.39 10.93
CA ASP A 131 -3.15 9.83 10.64
C ASP A 131 -3.98 8.77 9.89
N GLY A 132 -3.35 7.67 9.45
CA GLY A 132 -3.96 6.67 8.58
C GLY A 132 -4.37 7.26 7.23
N GLU A 133 -3.94 8.49 6.97
CA GLU A 133 -4.18 9.15 5.72
C GLU A 133 -3.12 8.72 4.75
N SER A 134 -1.80 8.57 5.01
CA SER A 134 -0.80 8.36 3.93
C SER A 134 0.18 7.17 3.93
N VAL A 135 0.58 6.69 2.73
CA VAL A 135 1.63 5.67 2.52
C VAL A 135 2.82 6.50 2.14
N GLU A 136 3.91 6.23 2.82
CA GLU A 136 5.21 6.62 2.35
C GLU A 136 6.00 5.38 1.99
N TYR A 137 6.80 5.51 0.92
CA TYR A 137 7.86 4.56 0.72
C TYR A 137 8.78 4.67 1.94
N GLY A 138 9.06 3.53 2.57
CA GLY A 138 9.76 3.45 3.85
C GLY A 138 10.96 4.37 3.90
N TYR A 139 11.00 5.19 4.94
CA TYR A 139 12.11 6.08 5.26
C TYR A 139 12.51 5.90 6.71
N ALA A 140 13.79 6.15 6.95
CA ALA A 140 14.34 6.22 8.29
C ALA A 140 14.74 7.66 8.58
N VAL A 141 14.36 8.16 9.75
CA VAL A 141 14.72 9.50 10.22
C VAL A 141 15.77 9.34 11.30
N SER A 142 16.88 10.03 11.14
CA SER A 142 17.95 10.10 12.13
C SER A 142 18.16 11.55 12.50
N TRP A 143 18.18 11.85 13.79
CA TRP A 143 18.31 13.23 14.26
C TRP A 143 19.22 13.33 15.48
N VAL A 144 19.69 14.54 15.72
CA VAL A 144 20.49 14.92 16.88
C VAL A 144 19.96 16.22 17.47
N GLU A 145 19.97 16.29 18.80
CA GLU A 145 19.76 17.53 19.52
C GLU A 145 20.84 18.57 19.17
N HIS A 146 20.48 19.84 19.30
CA HIS A 146 21.44 20.89 19.07
C HIS A 146 22.61 20.87 20.04
N THR A 147 23.80 21.06 19.47
CA THR A 147 25.04 21.34 20.18
C THR A 147 25.57 22.70 19.73
N ALA A 148 26.61 23.19 20.39
CA ALA A 148 27.29 24.40 19.93
C ALA A 148 27.73 24.31 18.45
N ALA A 149 28.02 23.11 17.94
CA ALA A 149 28.42 22.90 16.55
C ALA A 149 27.23 22.94 15.58
N THR A 150 26.09 22.30 15.91
CA THR A 150 24.92 22.27 15.00
C THR A 150 24.13 23.59 15.04
N ARG A 151 24.30 24.42 16.07
CA ARG A 151 23.72 25.78 16.09
C ARG A 151 24.31 26.72 15.03
N ASP A 152 25.51 26.44 14.51
CA ASP A 152 26.00 27.06 13.28
C ASP A 152 25.38 26.34 12.08
N VAL A 153 24.08 26.57 11.85
CA VAL A 153 23.26 25.86 10.86
C VAL A 153 23.93 25.85 9.48
N ALA A 154 24.42 26.99 9.03
CA ALA A 154 25.09 27.12 7.73
C ALA A 154 26.41 26.35 7.67
N GLY A 155 27.28 26.55 8.68
CA GLY A 155 28.57 25.86 8.74
C GLY A 155 28.43 24.35 8.90
N TYR A 156 27.52 23.90 9.75
CA TYR A 156 27.27 22.49 10.01
C TYR A 156 26.65 21.79 8.79
N THR A 157 25.65 22.41 8.15
CA THR A 157 25.05 21.90 6.90
C THR A 157 26.08 21.79 5.77
N ALA A 158 26.92 22.80 5.59
CA ALA A 158 28.02 22.76 4.61
C ALA A 158 29.01 21.62 4.92
N ALA A 159 29.35 21.41 6.18
CA ALA A 159 30.24 20.34 6.60
C ALA A 159 29.61 18.95 6.42
N ALA A 160 28.32 18.77 6.73
CA ALA A 160 27.58 17.52 6.54
C ALA A 160 27.55 17.14 5.04
N ARG A 161 27.26 18.11 4.18
CA ARG A 161 27.31 17.96 2.72
C ARG A 161 28.69 17.55 2.23
N ALA A 162 29.77 18.16 2.73
CA ALA A 162 31.14 17.80 2.37
C ALA A 162 31.49 16.36 2.81
N ARG A 163 31.08 15.94 4.02
CA ARG A 163 31.28 14.57 4.52
C ARG A 163 30.54 13.55 3.66
N LEU A 164 29.27 13.80 3.33
CA LEU A 164 28.49 12.93 2.44
C LEU A 164 29.10 12.84 1.04
N ALA A 165 29.52 13.96 0.45
CA ALA A 165 30.21 13.97 -0.83
C ALA A 165 31.50 13.15 -0.80
N ALA A 166 32.30 13.27 0.26
CA ALA A 166 33.50 12.45 0.46
C ALA A 166 33.18 10.95 0.63
N ALA A 167 32.02 10.62 1.21
CA ALA A 167 31.51 9.25 1.32
C ALA A 167 30.80 8.72 0.04
N GLY A 168 30.95 9.43 -1.08
CA GLY A 168 30.45 9.00 -2.39
C GLY A 168 28.99 9.34 -2.68
N TRP A 169 28.36 10.19 -1.86
CA TRP A 169 27.02 10.71 -2.16
C TRP A 169 27.10 11.86 -3.17
N ARG A 170 26.12 11.93 -4.07
CA ARG A 170 25.99 13.01 -5.04
C ARG A 170 24.95 14.01 -4.55
N ILE A 171 25.34 15.25 -4.31
CA ILE A 171 24.43 16.33 -3.92
C ILE A 171 23.63 16.76 -5.16
N THR A 172 22.30 16.68 -5.10
CA THR A 172 21.41 16.92 -6.25
C THR A 172 20.60 18.20 -6.12
N ALA A 173 20.29 18.61 -4.88
CA ALA A 173 19.61 19.86 -4.59
C ALA A 173 20.15 20.47 -3.30
N ILE A 174 20.06 21.79 -3.20
CA ILE A 174 20.31 22.56 -1.99
C ILE A 174 19.01 23.31 -1.76
N ASP A 175 18.41 23.15 -0.59
CA ASP A 175 17.20 23.87 -0.27
C ASP A 175 17.55 25.35 -0.16
N PRO A 176 16.72 26.25 -0.70
CA PRO A 176 16.89 27.66 -0.36
C PRO A 176 16.86 27.77 1.17
N PRO A 177 17.66 28.66 1.78
CA PRO A 177 17.50 28.97 3.19
C PRO A 177 16.02 29.27 3.40
N LEU A 178 15.40 28.59 4.37
CA LEU A 178 14.01 28.87 4.69
C LEU A 178 13.98 30.29 5.26
N ASP A 179 13.70 31.26 4.40
CA ASP A 179 13.27 32.59 4.80
C ASP A 179 11.80 32.37 5.18
N GLU A 180 11.57 32.06 6.46
CA GLU A 180 10.27 31.63 6.99
C GLU A 180 9.20 32.75 6.97
N THR A 181 9.42 33.80 6.16
CA THR A 181 8.48 34.88 5.88
C THR A 181 7.14 34.39 5.31
N ASP A 182 7.06 33.14 4.85
CA ASP A 182 5.83 32.52 4.35
C ASP A 182 4.96 31.90 5.46
N MET A 183 5.45 31.79 6.70
CA MET A 183 4.63 31.42 7.86
C MET A 183 4.23 32.65 8.67
N VAL A 184 2.92 32.87 8.83
CA VAL A 184 2.39 33.98 9.63
C VAL A 184 2.83 33.82 11.09
N GLY A 185 3.81 34.63 11.51
CA GLY A 185 4.31 34.66 12.89
C GLY A 185 5.68 34.02 13.13
N ALA A 186 6.41 33.63 12.07
CA ALA A 186 7.78 33.13 12.22
C ALA A 186 8.71 34.17 12.87
N ASN A 187 9.62 33.72 13.73
CA ASN A 187 10.60 34.59 14.34
C ASN A 187 11.69 34.87 13.29
N PRO A 188 12.02 36.15 12.98
CA PRO A 188 13.05 36.47 11.99
C PRO A 188 14.46 35.98 12.37
N ALA A 189 14.64 35.45 13.58
CA ALA A 189 15.86 34.79 14.02
C ALA A 189 15.89 33.28 13.73
N ASP A 190 14.77 32.67 13.33
CA ASP A 190 14.68 31.25 12.95
C ASP A 190 15.55 30.99 11.71
N ARG A 191 16.28 29.88 11.71
CA ARG A 191 17.20 29.50 10.64
C ARG A 191 16.96 28.05 10.27
N ALA A 192 16.89 27.76 8.98
CA ALA A 192 16.98 26.39 8.53
C ALA A 192 17.71 26.28 7.19
N GLU A 193 18.55 25.25 7.07
CA GLU A 193 19.22 24.88 5.84
C GLU A 193 19.09 23.39 5.59
N GLY A 194 19.01 23.01 4.32
CA GLY A 194 18.89 21.61 3.92
C GLY A 194 19.48 21.33 2.54
N PHE A 195 19.61 20.04 2.23
CA PHE A 195 20.04 19.58 0.92
C PHE A 195 19.62 18.14 0.66
N VAL A 196 19.53 17.78 -0.62
CA VAL A 196 19.28 16.41 -1.07
C VAL A 196 20.56 15.80 -1.61
N ALA A 197 20.84 14.57 -1.20
CA ALA A 197 21.98 13.76 -1.63
C ALA A 197 21.52 12.37 -2.09
N GLU A 198 22.23 11.77 -3.03
CA GLU A 198 21.88 10.46 -3.59
C GLU A 198 23.09 9.51 -3.63
N ARG A 199 22.86 8.22 -3.34
CA ARG A 199 23.86 7.15 -3.50
C ARG A 199 23.18 5.86 -3.95
N GLY A 200 23.41 5.49 -5.21
CA GLY A 200 22.76 4.31 -5.80
C GLY A 200 21.25 4.47 -5.88
N SER A 201 20.50 3.59 -5.20
CA SER A 201 19.04 3.66 -5.08
C SER A 201 18.54 4.46 -3.89
N LEU A 202 19.45 5.02 -3.07
CA LEU A 202 19.08 5.81 -1.89
C LEU A 202 19.09 7.30 -2.21
N ALA A 203 18.12 8.00 -1.64
CA ALA A 203 18.11 9.45 -1.50
C ALA A 203 18.11 9.78 0.00
N LEU A 204 18.77 10.89 0.33
CA LEU A 204 18.88 11.43 1.67
C LEU A 204 18.54 12.91 1.61
N HIS A 205 17.66 13.38 2.50
CA HIS A 205 17.41 14.79 2.72
C HIS A 205 17.90 15.15 4.11
N PHE A 206 18.84 16.08 4.17
CA PHE A 206 19.36 16.63 5.40
C PHE A 206 18.68 17.96 5.67
N THR A 207 18.32 18.23 6.91
CA THR A 207 17.84 19.54 7.34
C THR A 207 18.35 19.85 8.74
N ASP A 208 18.71 21.11 8.98
CA ASP A 208 19.15 21.63 10.26
C ASP A 208 18.31 22.87 10.58
N TYR A 209 17.53 22.81 11.67
CA TYR A 209 16.55 23.83 12.08
C TYR A 209 16.96 24.42 13.42
N LEU A 210 17.06 25.75 13.50
CA LEU A 210 17.31 26.50 14.73
C LEU A 210 16.18 27.51 14.99
N TYR A 211 15.55 27.39 16.15
CA TYR A 211 14.48 28.27 16.64
C TYR A 211 14.94 29.04 17.89
N PRO A 212 15.72 30.12 17.74
CA PRO A 212 16.24 30.85 18.87
C PRO A 212 15.11 31.50 19.68
N GLY A 213 15.15 31.30 21.00
CA GLY A 213 14.12 31.85 21.90
C GLY A 213 12.86 30.99 22.01
N ALA A 214 12.86 29.78 21.44
CA ALA A 214 11.89 28.76 21.82
C ALA A 214 11.85 28.61 23.36
N PRO A 215 10.68 28.30 23.94
CA PRO A 215 10.59 28.02 25.36
C PRO A 215 11.66 27.00 25.78
N TRP A 216 12.19 27.12 27.00
CA TRP A 216 13.26 26.25 27.49
C TRP A 216 12.90 24.76 27.43
N TYR A 217 11.61 24.44 27.34
CA TYR A 217 11.08 23.10 27.21
C TYR A 217 10.82 22.66 25.76
N ASP A 218 10.89 23.51 24.73
CA ASP A 218 10.64 23.11 23.33
C ASP A 218 11.92 22.85 22.53
N GLY A 219 13.10 23.01 23.14
CA GLY A 219 14.38 22.90 22.45
C GLY A 219 14.56 24.03 21.44
N ASP A 220 15.78 24.41 21.12
CA ASP A 220 16.02 25.44 20.11
C ASP A 220 16.16 24.87 18.69
N GLY A 221 15.65 23.65 18.45
CA GLY A 221 15.67 22.98 17.15
C GLY A 221 16.51 21.70 17.12
N ASN A 222 16.80 21.20 15.91
CA ASN A 222 17.56 19.98 15.71
C ASN A 222 18.23 19.91 14.32
N ALA A 223 19.21 19.00 14.20
CA ALA A 223 19.71 18.56 12.90
C ALA A 223 19.25 17.13 12.63
N GLN A 224 18.68 16.88 11.45
CA GLN A 224 18.14 15.58 11.06
C GLN A 224 18.46 15.23 9.61
N TYR A 225 18.39 13.95 9.30
CA TYR A 225 18.26 13.50 7.93
C TYR A 225 17.21 12.40 7.80
N LEU A 226 16.54 12.41 6.64
CA LEU A 226 15.64 11.36 6.20
C LEU A 226 16.36 10.58 5.09
N VAL A 227 16.31 9.25 5.15
CA VAL A 227 16.82 8.39 4.08
C VAL A 227 15.72 7.50 3.54
N TRP A 228 15.56 7.45 2.22
CA TRP A 228 14.55 6.65 1.54
C TRP A 228 15.10 6.06 0.23
N HIS A 229 14.40 5.08 -0.37
CA HIS A 229 14.76 4.65 -1.72
C HIS A 229 14.12 5.55 -2.78
N ARG A 230 14.91 5.93 -3.77
CA ARG A 230 14.38 6.46 -5.02
C ARG A 230 13.57 5.39 -5.73
N GLN A 231 12.40 5.77 -6.22
CA GLN A 231 11.58 4.89 -7.04
C GLN A 231 12.41 4.39 -8.25
N PRO A 232 12.73 3.08 -8.33
CA PRO A 232 13.47 2.59 -9.47
C PRO A 232 12.66 2.76 -10.75
N TRP A 233 13.29 3.26 -11.81
CA TRP A 233 12.65 3.51 -13.11
C TRP A 233 11.94 2.28 -13.69
N TRP A 234 12.40 1.07 -13.33
CA TRP A 234 11.81 -0.18 -13.80
C TRP A 234 10.48 -0.50 -13.12
N LEU A 235 10.15 0.10 -11.96
CA LEU A 235 8.85 -0.09 -11.29
C LEU A 235 7.71 0.40 -12.16
N THR A 236 7.86 1.57 -12.78
CA THR A 236 6.87 2.09 -13.72
C THR A 236 6.68 1.14 -14.89
N GLY A 237 7.77 0.60 -15.44
CA GLY A 237 7.72 -0.42 -16.51
C GLY A 237 7.02 -1.70 -16.08
N LEU A 238 7.28 -2.17 -14.85
CA LEU A 238 6.65 -3.35 -14.27
C LEU A 238 5.14 -3.13 -14.05
N ALA A 239 4.75 -1.97 -13.54
CA ALA A 239 3.35 -1.58 -13.37
C ALA A 239 2.61 -1.55 -14.72
N TRP A 240 3.19 -0.91 -15.74
CA TRP A 240 2.63 -0.92 -17.10
C TRP A 240 2.47 -2.33 -17.65
N LEU A 241 3.48 -3.19 -17.48
CA LEU A 241 3.42 -4.57 -17.94
C LEU A 241 2.31 -5.35 -17.24
N GLY A 242 2.23 -5.25 -15.91
CA GLY A 242 1.19 -5.89 -15.10
C GLY A 242 -0.21 -5.43 -15.49
N GLY A 243 -0.38 -4.12 -15.68
CA GLY A 243 -1.66 -3.57 -16.08
C GLY A 243 -2.08 -3.96 -17.49
N LEU A 244 -1.18 -3.90 -18.47
CA LEU A 244 -1.49 -4.35 -19.83
C LEU A 244 -1.82 -5.85 -19.87
N LEU A 245 -1.08 -6.67 -19.13
CA LEU A 245 -1.34 -8.11 -19.06
C LEU A 245 -2.71 -8.40 -18.45
N ALA A 246 -3.04 -7.79 -17.31
CA ALA A 246 -4.32 -7.96 -16.64
C ALA A 246 -5.49 -7.46 -17.51
N ALA A 247 -5.34 -6.32 -18.18
CA ALA A 247 -6.33 -5.76 -19.10
C ALA A 247 -6.61 -6.71 -20.28
N VAL A 248 -5.56 -7.24 -20.91
CA VAL A 248 -5.68 -8.20 -22.02
C VAL A 248 -6.36 -9.49 -21.57
N LEU A 249 -5.96 -10.03 -20.41
CA LEU A 249 -6.57 -11.25 -19.86
C LEU A 249 -8.05 -11.05 -19.55
N ALA A 250 -8.40 -9.93 -18.91
CA ALA A 250 -9.78 -9.58 -18.59
C ALA A 250 -10.63 -9.40 -19.85
N TRP A 251 -10.12 -8.67 -20.86
CA TRP A 251 -10.79 -8.51 -22.15
C TRP A 251 -11.12 -9.86 -22.82
N LEU A 252 -10.12 -10.76 -22.88
CA LEU A 252 -10.26 -12.08 -23.48
C LEU A 252 -11.27 -12.94 -22.70
N LEU A 253 -11.24 -12.87 -21.37
CA LEU A 253 -12.16 -13.58 -20.49
C LEU A 253 -13.59 -13.07 -20.67
N THR A 254 -13.82 -11.76 -20.70
CA THR A 254 -15.15 -11.17 -20.94
C THR A 254 -15.71 -11.61 -22.28
N GLY A 255 -14.91 -11.55 -23.35
CA GLY A 255 -15.33 -12.01 -24.68
C GLY A 255 -15.57 -13.53 -24.77
N TRP A 256 -14.91 -14.32 -23.92
CA TRP A 256 -15.20 -15.75 -23.79
C TRP A 256 -16.49 -16.02 -23.02
N ILE A 257 -16.70 -15.36 -21.87
CA ILE A 257 -17.90 -15.50 -21.03
C ILE A 257 -19.16 -15.06 -21.80
N SER A 258 -19.10 -13.91 -22.49
CA SER A 258 -20.25 -13.34 -23.20
C SER A 258 -20.84 -14.26 -24.27
N ARG A 259 -20.09 -15.28 -24.69
CA ARG A 259 -20.52 -16.26 -25.70
C ARG A 259 -21.05 -17.55 -25.11
N ARG A 260 -20.64 -17.89 -23.90
CA ARG A 260 -21.17 -19.07 -23.20
C ARG A 260 -22.53 -18.78 -22.58
N LEU A 261 -22.80 -17.52 -22.24
CA LEU A 261 -24.10 -17.06 -21.78
C LEU A 261 -25.04 -16.93 -22.98
N HIS A 262 -25.97 -17.88 -23.11
CA HIS A 262 -26.92 -17.93 -24.22
C HIS A 262 -28.17 -17.08 -23.94
N SER A 263 -28.51 -16.82 -22.67
CA SER A 263 -29.65 -15.97 -22.32
C SER A 263 -29.25 -14.50 -22.20
N PRO A 264 -30.11 -13.56 -22.65
CA PRO A 264 -29.89 -12.13 -22.48
C PRO A 264 -29.88 -11.72 -20.98
N LEU A 265 -30.60 -12.46 -20.14
CA LEU A 265 -30.67 -12.26 -18.69
C LEU A 265 -29.36 -12.67 -18.00
N GLY A 266 -28.82 -13.84 -18.33
CA GLY A 266 -27.52 -14.31 -17.84
C GLY A 266 -26.37 -13.41 -18.30
N ALA A 267 -26.43 -12.91 -19.54
CA ALA A 267 -25.50 -11.89 -20.02
C ALA A 267 -25.58 -10.62 -19.17
N GLY A 268 -26.77 -10.06 -18.93
CA GLY A 268 -26.96 -8.85 -18.13
C GLY A 268 -26.53 -9.00 -16.67
N LEU A 269 -26.80 -10.13 -16.04
CA LEU A 269 -26.37 -10.42 -14.66
C LEU A 269 -24.87 -10.66 -14.57
N GLY A 270 -24.27 -11.32 -15.56
CA GLY A 270 -22.81 -11.46 -15.66
C GLY A 270 -22.12 -10.10 -15.86
N VAL A 271 -22.73 -9.20 -16.64
CA VAL A 271 -22.28 -7.82 -16.80
C VAL A 271 -22.31 -7.07 -15.48
N ALA A 272 -23.46 -7.06 -14.82
CA ALA A 272 -23.65 -6.30 -13.59
C ALA A 272 -22.82 -6.89 -12.43
N GLY A 273 -22.69 -8.21 -12.34
CA GLY A 273 -21.80 -8.87 -11.39
C GLY A 273 -20.31 -8.56 -11.63
N ALA A 274 -19.86 -8.52 -12.89
CA ALA A 274 -18.48 -8.15 -13.22
C ALA A 274 -18.20 -6.67 -12.92
N VAL A 275 -19.13 -5.76 -13.26
CA VAL A 275 -19.01 -4.34 -12.93
C VAL A 275 -19.02 -4.13 -11.41
N CYS A 276 -19.94 -4.77 -10.68
CA CYS A 276 -19.95 -4.67 -9.22
C CYS A 276 -18.68 -5.22 -8.60
N CYS A 277 -18.22 -6.42 -9.01
CA CYS A 277 -16.90 -6.92 -8.60
C CYS A 277 -15.78 -5.92 -8.90
N LEU A 278 -15.71 -5.35 -10.10
CA LEU A 278 -14.67 -4.39 -10.47
C LEU A 278 -14.82 -3.02 -9.84
N VAL A 279 -16.00 -2.64 -9.35
CA VAL A 279 -16.24 -1.33 -8.73
C VAL A 279 -16.06 -1.39 -7.22
N GLY A 280 -16.32 -2.51 -6.55
CA GLY A 280 -16.03 -2.60 -5.12
C GLY A 280 -15.03 -3.66 -4.70
N VAL A 281 -14.82 -4.78 -5.40
CA VAL A 281 -13.68 -5.66 -5.08
C VAL A 281 -12.35 -5.01 -5.46
N LEU A 282 -12.30 -4.07 -6.43
CA LEU A 282 -11.08 -3.27 -6.70
C LEU A 282 -10.69 -2.40 -5.52
N PRO A 283 -11.53 -1.47 -5.04
CA PRO A 283 -11.21 -0.72 -3.84
C PRO A 283 -10.94 -1.66 -2.68
N ALA A 284 -11.71 -2.75 -2.50
CA ALA A 284 -11.47 -3.75 -1.44
C ALA A 284 -10.07 -4.35 -1.50
N ALA A 285 -9.64 -4.80 -2.69
CA ALA A 285 -8.39 -5.49 -2.88
C ALA A 285 -7.21 -4.50 -2.92
N LEU A 286 -7.46 -3.25 -3.28
CA LEU A 286 -6.51 -2.15 -3.19
C LEU A 286 -6.42 -1.55 -1.77
N LEU A 287 -7.46 -1.71 -0.95
CA LEU A 287 -7.55 -1.32 0.48
C LEU A 287 -7.12 -2.44 1.43
N ALA A 288 -7.29 -3.71 1.04
CA ALA A 288 -6.74 -4.89 1.72
C ALA A 288 -5.26 -5.09 1.37
N LEU A 289 -4.77 -4.40 0.35
CA LEU A 289 -3.39 -3.97 0.30
C LEU A 289 -3.32 -2.74 1.22
N PRO A 290 -2.46 -2.70 2.25
CA PRO A 290 -2.31 -1.49 3.05
C PRO A 290 -1.96 -0.33 2.11
N GLY A 291 -2.86 0.64 2.07
CA GLY A 291 -2.71 1.88 1.33
C GLY A 291 -3.98 2.72 1.51
N ASP A 292 -4.02 4.00 1.87
CA ASP A 292 -3.16 5.20 1.83
C ASP A 292 -3.43 6.36 0.86
N THR A 293 -3.12 7.56 1.36
CA THR A 293 -3.35 8.94 0.91
C THR A 293 -2.23 9.91 1.35
N ALA A 294 -1.16 10.00 0.53
CA ALA A 294 -0.30 11.19 0.30
C ALA A 294 1.00 11.42 1.12
N ALA A 295 2.13 11.37 0.42
CA ALA A 295 3.12 12.43 0.56
C ALA A 295 3.69 12.79 -0.83
N ASP A 296 3.75 14.11 -1.06
CA ASP A 296 4.13 14.84 -2.26
C ASP A 296 3.14 14.77 -3.45
N GLU A 297 2.52 15.92 -3.78
CA GLU A 297 1.52 16.08 -4.85
C GLU A 297 2.03 15.65 -6.25
N THR A 298 3.32 15.38 -6.39
CA THR A 298 3.97 15.07 -7.66
C THR A 298 4.22 13.57 -7.91
N VAL A 299 4.15 12.68 -6.90
CA VAL A 299 4.49 11.25 -7.06
C VAL A 299 3.53 10.27 -6.34
N ALA A 300 2.36 10.73 -5.94
CA ALA A 300 1.28 9.86 -5.44
C ALA A 300 1.05 8.66 -6.38
N PRO A 301 1.10 7.41 -5.91
CA PRO A 301 0.72 6.26 -6.72
C PRO A 301 -0.69 6.47 -7.25
N TYR A 302 -0.92 6.24 -8.54
CA TYR A 302 -2.22 6.56 -9.19
C TYR A 302 -3.45 5.90 -8.53
N TRP A 303 -3.26 4.88 -7.67
CA TRP A 303 -4.33 4.17 -6.97
C TRP A 303 -4.74 4.81 -5.62
N GLN A 304 -4.02 5.83 -5.17
CA GLN A 304 -4.21 6.50 -3.88
C GLN A 304 -5.64 7.04 -3.67
N GLY A 305 -6.30 7.55 -4.71
CA GLY A 305 -7.66 8.08 -4.61
C GLY A 305 -8.74 7.04 -4.27
N PHE A 306 -8.44 5.74 -4.37
CA PHE A 306 -9.41 4.68 -4.04
C PHE A 306 -9.51 4.39 -2.54
N VAL A 307 -8.59 4.91 -1.74
CA VAL A 307 -8.49 4.62 -0.32
C VAL A 307 -9.57 5.35 0.48
N TYR A 308 -9.92 6.56 0.07
CA TYR A 308 -11.01 7.34 0.65
C TYR A 308 -12.39 6.66 0.57
N LEU A 309 -12.53 5.60 -0.24
CA LEU A 309 -13.79 4.85 -0.34
C LEU A 309 -14.00 3.90 0.84
N GLY A 310 -12.95 3.51 1.58
CA GLY A 310 -13.03 2.59 2.71
C GLY A 310 -13.52 1.17 2.36
N THR A 311 -13.67 0.30 3.36
CA THR A 311 -14.06 -1.11 3.16
C THR A 311 -15.55 -1.33 2.87
N ALA A 312 -16.38 -0.31 3.07
CA ALA A 312 -17.84 -0.43 2.92
C ALA A 312 -18.32 -0.62 1.46
N PRO A 313 -17.84 0.15 0.46
CA PRO A 313 -18.19 -0.06 -0.96
C PRO A 313 -17.72 -1.42 -1.48
N ALA A 314 -16.61 -1.90 -0.92
CA ALA A 314 -16.04 -3.19 -1.18
C ALA A 314 -16.93 -4.36 -0.77
N VAL A 315 -17.41 -4.31 0.47
CA VAL A 315 -18.37 -5.28 1.01
C VAL A 315 -19.69 -5.23 0.23
N LEU A 316 -20.17 -4.02 -0.10
CA LEU A 316 -21.40 -3.84 -0.88
C LEU A 316 -21.28 -4.46 -2.28
N ALA A 317 -20.15 -4.27 -2.95
CA ALA A 317 -19.91 -4.87 -4.26
C ALA A 317 -19.78 -6.39 -4.21
N GLY A 318 -19.06 -6.93 -3.23
CA GLY A 318 -18.97 -8.37 -3.02
C GLY A 318 -20.35 -8.99 -2.81
N LEU A 319 -21.20 -8.34 -2.02
CA LEU A 319 -22.59 -8.72 -1.82
C LEU A 319 -23.41 -8.75 -3.11
N VAL A 320 -23.32 -7.68 -3.92
CA VAL A 320 -24.03 -7.60 -5.19
C VAL A 320 -23.53 -8.68 -6.16
N ALA A 321 -22.23 -8.93 -6.21
CA ALA A 321 -21.66 -9.96 -7.05
C ALA A 321 -22.14 -11.37 -6.68
N VAL A 322 -22.17 -11.70 -5.39
CA VAL A 322 -22.67 -12.99 -4.91
C VAL A 322 -24.17 -13.15 -5.19
N LEU A 323 -24.97 -12.11 -4.95
CA LEU A 323 -26.39 -12.08 -5.32
C LEU A 323 -26.59 -12.35 -6.82
N MET A 324 -25.76 -11.74 -7.68
CA MET A 324 -25.82 -11.96 -9.13
C MET A 324 -25.51 -13.41 -9.51
N VAL A 325 -24.50 -14.04 -8.89
CA VAL A 325 -24.17 -15.46 -9.10
C VAL A 325 -25.34 -16.36 -8.68
N ILE A 326 -26.00 -16.05 -7.57
CA ILE A 326 -27.21 -16.77 -7.11
C ILE A 326 -28.32 -16.65 -8.16
N VAL A 327 -28.60 -15.45 -8.65
CA VAL A 327 -29.66 -15.25 -9.65
C VAL A 327 -29.36 -16.01 -10.94
N VAL A 328 -28.11 -16.02 -11.42
CA VAL A 328 -27.72 -16.81 -12.61
C VAL A 328 -27.86 -18.32 -12.37
N ALA A 329 -27.43 -18.82 -11.21
CA ALA A 329 -27.54 -20.24 -10.86
C ALA A 329 -29.01 -20.72 -10.73
N VAL A 330 -29.92 -19.82 -10.35
CA VAL A 330 -31.36 -20.10 -10.23
C VAL A 330 -32.08 -19.98 -11.58
N THR A 331 -31.67 -19.06 -12.46
CA THR A 331 -32.42 -18.72 -13.68
C THR A 331 -32.06 -19.53 -14.93
N GLU A 332 -30.85 -20.11 -15.03
CA GLU A 332 -30.48 -20.96 -16.18
C GLU A 332 -30.39 -22.46 -15.79
N PRO A 333 -31.32 -23.31 -16.24
CA PRO A 333 -31.13 -24.76 -16.22
C PRO A 333 -29.95 -25.17 -17.12
N PRO A 334 -29.02 -26.04 -16.67
CA PRO A 334 -28.06 -26.63 -17.59
C PRO A 334 -28.78 -27.51 -18.62
N ALA A 335 -28.81 -27.09 -19.88
CA ALA A 335 -29.22 -27.92 -21.00
C ALA A 335 -28.05 -28.83 -21.46
N PRO A 336 -28.36 -29.96 -22.12
CA PRO A 336 -28.43 -31.29 -21.55
C PRO A 336 -27.05 -31.98 -21.41
N LEU A 337 -26.46 -31.92 -20.21
CA LEU A 337 -25.62 -33.01 -19.69
C LEU A 337 -26.46 -34.13 -19.04
N ALA A 338 -27.78 -34.03 -19.16
CA ALA A 338 -28.79 -34.93 -18.61
C ALA A 338 -28.80 -36.36 -19.18
N LYS A 339 -27.90 -36.69 -20.14
CA LYS A 339 -27.86 -38.04 -20.76
C LYS A 339 -26.78 -38.97 -20.21
N SER A 340 -25.79 -38.50 -19.44
CA SER A 340 -24.64 -39.35 -19.05
C SER A 340 -24.43 -39.56 -17.53
N LEU A 341 -25.16 -38.85 -16.67
CA LEU A 341 -25.00 -38.96 -15.22
C LEU A 341 -26.38 -39.13 -14.56
N SER A 342 -26.98 -40.30 -14.73
CA SER A 342 -28.28 -40.64 -14.15
C SER A 342 -28.25 -40.82 -12.64
N PHE A 343 -27.07 -40.91 -12.01
CA PHE A 343 -26.95 -41.24 -10.58
C PHE A 343 -26.75 -40.04 -9.64
N VAL A 344 -26.44 -38.84 -10.17
CA VAL A 344 -26.31 -37.59 -9.37
C VAL A 344 -27.39 -36.59 -9.80
N ARG A 345 -28.65 -37.06 -9.80
CA ARG A 345 -29.78 -36.35 -10.43
C ARG A 345 -30.46 -35.33 -9.51
N HIS A 346 -30.10 -35.28 -8.23
CA HIS A 346 -30.62 -34.33 -7.24
C HIS A 346 -29.39 -33.88 -6.43
N GLN A 347 -28.84 -32.67 -6.41
CA GLN A 347 -29.36 -31.33 -6.63
C GLN A 347 -28.17 -30.37 -6.87
N PRO A 348 -27.59 -30.26 -8.08
CA PRO A 348 -26.47 -29.36 -8.32
C PRO A 348 -26.83 -27.89 -8.07
N ARG A 349 -28.11 -27.51 -8.22
CA ARG A 349 -28.62 -26.18 -7.92
C ARG A 349 -28.60 -25.85 -6.42
N LEU A 350 -28.87 -26.84 -5.57
CA LEU A 350 -28.85 -26.65 -4.13
C LEU A 350 -27.42 -26.43 -3.65
N LEU A 351 -26.46 -27.18 -4.21
CA LEU A 351 -25.03 -27.00 -3.88
C LEU A 351 -24.51 -25.62 -4.27
N THR A 352 -24.77 -25.14 -5.49
CA THR A 352 -24.29 -23.82 -5.94
C THR A 352 -24.95 -22.68 -5.16
N ALA A 353 -26.25 -22.78 -4.89
CA ALA A 353 -26.96 -21.82 -4.05
C ALA A 353 -26.43 -21.82 -2.61
N LEU A 354 -26.16 -23.01 -2.03
CA LEU A 354 -25.58 -23.13 -0.69
C LEU A 354 -24.15 -22.59 -0.62
N ILE A 355 -23.32 -22.78 -1.65
CA ILE A 355 -21.96 -22.21 -1.70
C ILE A 355 -22.03 -20.68 -1.76
N ALA A 356 -22.91 -20.12 -2.60
CA ALA A 356 -23.04 -18.68 -2.73
C ALA A 356 -23.67 -18.03 -1.48
N VAL A 357 -24.70 -18.65 -0.88
CA VAL A 357 -25.26 -18.22 0.42
C VAL A 357 -24.22 -18.37 1.53
N GLY A 358 -23.43 -19.45 1.51
CA GLY A 358 -22.32 -19.67 2.45
C GLY A 358 -21.25 -18.58 2.35
N LEU A 359 -20.86 -18.18 1.13
CA LEU A 359 -19.92 -17.08 0.89
C LEU A 359 -20.51 -15.71 1.29
N LEU A 360 -21.80 -15.48 1.03
CA LEU A 360 -22.51 -14.25 1.44
C LEU A 360 -22.59 -14.13 2.96
N VAL A 361 -22.98 -15.22 3.64
CA VAL A 361 -23.08 -15.30 5.10
C VAL A 361 -21.70 -15.25 5.74
N ALA A 362 -20.68 -15.84 5.14
CA ALA A 362 -19.29 -15.71 5.58
C ALA A 362 -18.77 -14.28 5.40
N GLY A 363 -19.06 -13.62 4.28
CA GLY A 363 -18.65 -12.22 4.02
C GLY A 363 -19.38 -11.21 4.91
N LEU A 364 -20.70 -11.32 5.06
CA LEU A 364 -21.47 -10.50 6.02
C LEU A 364 -21.13 -10.85 7.46
N GLY A 365 -20.85 -12.12 7.73
CA GLY A 365 -20.44 -12.62 9.04
C GLY A 365 -19.10 -12.03 9.44
N THR A 366 -18.09 -12.07 8.57
CA THR A 366 -16.77 -11.46 8.81
C THR A 366 -16.87 -9.94 8.96
N TYR A 367 -17.61 -9.24 8.08
CA TYR A 367 -17.84 -7.80 8.22
C TYR A 367 -18.58 -7.43 9.51
N ARG A 368 -19.63 -8.19 9.89
CA ARG A 368 -20.34 -7.97 11.15
C ARG A 368 -19.57 -8.43 12.37
N VAL A 369 -18.64 -9.38 12.26
CA VAL A 369 -17.75 -9.80 13.35
C VAL A 369 -16.69 -8.72 13.60
N GLN A 370 -16.23 -8.05 12.55
CA GLN A 370 -15.40 -6.85 12.69
C GLN A 370 -16.17 -5.65 13.25
N ALA A 371 -17.44 -5.44 12.84
CA ALA A 371 -18.26 -4.31 13.29
C ALA A 371 -19.01 -4.55 14.62
N ARG A 372 -19.17 -5.80 15.04
CA ARG A 372 -19.66 -6.19 16.36
C ARG A 372 -18.53 -6.91 17.05
N HIS A 373 -17.69 -6.14 17.74
CA HIS A 373 -17.00 -6.70 18.88
C HIS A 373 -18.08 -7.43 19.73
N PRO A 374 -17.95 -8.75 19.95
CA PRO A 374 -18.92 -9.48 20.78
C PRO A 374 -19.09 -8.68 22.07
N ALA A 375 -20.34 -8.54 22.55
CA ALA A 375 -20.65 -7.71 23.72
C ALA A 375 -19.57 -7.89 24.78
N ALA A 376 -18.70 -6.89 24.85
CA ALA A 376 -17.37 -7.11 25.39
C ALA A 376 -17.50 -7.60 26.82
N ALA A 377 -16.93 -8.77 27.08
CA ALA A 377 -16.84 -9.29 28.44
C ALA A 377 -16.18 -8.20 29.30
N ALA A 378 -16.60 -8.10 30.56
CA ALA A 378 -15.90 -7.25 31.51
C ALA A 378 -14.42 -7.66 31.51
N CYS A 379 -13.54 -6.70 31.28
CA CYS A 379 -12.10 -6.91 31.30
C CYS A 379 -11.53 -6.33 32.60
N GLN A 380 -10.45 -6.93 33.08
CA GLN A 380 -9.62 -6.29 34.10
C GLN A 380 -8.56 -5.48 33.34
N PRO A 381 -8.54 -4.13 33.46
CA PRO A 381 -7.60 -3.31 32.71
C PRO A 381 -6.17 -3.62 33.12
N VAL A 382 -5.29 -3.73 32.14
CA VAL A 382 -3.84 -3.90 32.34
C VAL A 382 -3.19 -2.54 32.19
N VAL A 383 -2.56 -2.05 33.26
CA VAL A 383 -1.78 -0.80 33.22
C VAL A 383 -0.32 -1.16 32.92
N PRO A 384 0.24 -0.69 31.79
CA PRO A 384 1.66 -0.83 31.48
C PRO A 384 2.55 -0.23 32.57
N ALA A 385 3.77 -0.75 32.70
CA ALA A 385 4.79 -0.21 33.59
C ALA A 385 6.17 -0.25 32.92
N GLY A 386 6.94 0.83 33.07
CA GLY A 386 8.27 0.96 32.48
C GLY A 386 8.26 1.12 30.96
N VAL A 387 9.35 0.73 30.30
CA VAL A 387 9.46 0.77 28.83
C VAL A 387 9.10 -0.61 28.25
N LEU A 388 8.09 -0.63 27.38
CA LEU A 388 7.65 -1.82 26.66
C LEU A 388 8.00 -1.66 25.17
N ASP A 389 8.90 -2.51 24.68
CA ASP A 389 9.33 -2.53 23.27
C ASP A 389 9.25 -3.97 22.73
N PRO A 390 8.05 -4.47 22.42
CA PRO A 390 7.91 -5.83 21.96
C PRO A 390 8.53 -6.00 20.56
N PRO A 391 9.12 -7.16 20.23
CA PRO A 391 9.86 -7.33 18.96
C PRO A 391 9.05 -7.07 17.68
N ASP A 392 7.73 -7.26 17.73
CA ASP A 392 6.80 -6.98 16.62
C ASP A 392 6.44 -5.49 16.47
N ALA A 393 6.79 -4.65 17.44
CA ALA A 393 6.68 -3.20 17.35
C ALA A 393 7.88 -2.53 16.71
N GLN A 394 9.02 -3.21 16.49
CA GLN A 394 10.25 -2.62 15.97
C GLN A 394 10.11 -1.83 14.66
N LEU A 395 9.08 -2.12 13.87
CA LEU A 395 8.79 -1.49 12.58
C LEU A 395 7.57 -0.54 12.64
N SER A 396 7.02 -0.33 13.83
CA SER A 396 5.85 0.51 14.06
C SER A 396 6.26 1.96 14.20
N TYR A 397 5.34 2.83 13.81
CA TYR A 397 5.45 4.26 14.01
C TYR A 397 4.65 4.69 15.24
N ARG A 398 3.94 3.77 15.90
CA ARG A 398 2.99 4.13 16.95
C ARG A 398 3.56 3.82 18.32
N SER A 399 3.45 4.79 19.20
CA SER A 399 3.84 4.64 20.59
C SER A 399 2.82 5.28 21.53
N ARG A 400 2.92 4.94 22.82
CA ARG A 400 2.15 5.57 23.88
C ARG A 400 3.04 5.98 25.04
N VAL A 401 2.72 7.13 25.61
CA VAL A 401 3.29 7.59 26.87
C VAL A 401 2.16 7.69 27.88
N TYR A 402 2.18 6.82 28.89
CA TYR A 402 1.18 6.76 29.95
C TYR A 402 1.60 7.65 31.13
N ILE A 403 0.64 8.38 31.69
CA ILE A 403 0.86 9.39 32.72
C ILE A 403 -0.12 9.20 33.87
N ASP A 404 0.35 9.41 35.10
CA ASP A 404 -0.50 9.49 36.27
C ASP A 404 -1.52 10.66 36.12
N PRO A 405 -2.84 10.42 36.30
CA PRO A 405 -3.85 11.48 36.26
C PRO A 405 -3.61 12.63 37.24
N ALA A 406 -2.87 12.39 38.34
CA ALA A 406 -2.48 13.39 39.32
C ALA A 406 -1.33 14.31 38.87
N THR A 407 -0.71 14.03 37.71
CA THR A 407 0.42 14.80 37.19
C THR A 407 0.02 16.26 36.91
N PRO A 408 0.72 17.25 37.51
CA PRO A 408 0.46 18.66 37.27
C PRO A 408 0.53 19.04 35.78
N ALA A 409 -0.25 20.05 35.38
CA ALA A 409 -0.25 20.52 33.99
C ALA A 409 1.14 20.98 33.50
N ALA A 410 1.96 21.57 34.40
CA ALA A 410 3.32 21.98 34.07
C ALA A 410 4.18 20.76 33.65
N ASP A 411 4.15 19.68 34.44
CA ASP A 411 4.92 18.47 34.14
C ASP A 411 4.39 17.78 32.86
N ARG A 412 3.07 17.78 32.64
CA ARG A 412 2.49 17.28 31.39
C ARG A 412 2.98 18.06 30.17
N ASN A 413 3.05 19.38 30.26
CA ASN A 413 3.58 20.20 29.16
C ASN A 413 5.06 19.90 28.89
N LEU A 414 5.85 19.58 29.93
CA LEU A 414 7.24 19.17 29.74
C LEU A 414 7.35 17.82 29.05
N ILE A 415 6.52 16.85 29.42
CA ILE A 415 6.48 15.54 28.76
C ILE A 415 6.05 15.70 27.31
N GLU A 416 5.03 16.51 27.05
CA GLU A 416 4.56 16.82 25.70
C GLU A 416 5.68 17.43 24.86
N ALA A 417 6.34 18.45 25.40
CA ALA A 417 7.43 19.10 24.69
C ALA A 417 8.62 18.16 24.43
N ALA A 418 8.90 17.23 25.34
CA ALA A 418 9.94 16.22 25.16
C ALA A 418 9.72 15.38 23.90
N PHE A 419 8.52 14.80 23.72
CA PHE A 419 8.30 14.01 22.50
C PHE A 419 8.08 14.88 21.24
N ARG A 420 7.71 16.17 21.38
CA ARG A 420 7.63 17.11 20.24
C ARG A 420 8.99 17.51 19.65
N ARG A 421 10.06 17.49 20.45
CA ARG A 421 11.39 18.03 20.09
C ARG A 421 12.14 17.30 18.99
N GLY A 422 11.78 16.05 18.69
CA GLY A 422 12.44 15.34 17.60
C GLY A 422 11.91 13.96 17.25
N PHE A 423 10.77 13.57 17.80
CA PHE A 423 10.22 12.23 17.53
C PHE A 423 9.10 12.24 16.49
N GLY A 424 8.56 13.43 16.17
CA GLY A 424 7.87 13.86 14.94
C GLY A 424 6.65 13.04 14.50
N GLY A 425 5.60 13.71 14.02
CA GLY A 425 4.38 13.14 13.47
C GLY A 425 3.14 13.82 14.04
N GLY A 426 2.12 13.04 14.40
CA GLY A 426 0.93 13.47 15.11
C GLY A 426 0.93 12.97 16.56
N TYR A 427 0.18 13.63 17.44
CA TYR A 427 -0.11 13.08 18.76
C TYR A 427 -1.53 13.42 19.20
N THR A 428 -2.12 12.52 19.98
CA THR A 428 -3.46 12.69 20.54
C THR A 428 -3.43 12.38 22.03
N PHE A 429 -3.81 13.37 22.84
CA PHE A 429 -3.98 13.17 24.27
C PHE A 429 -5.34 12.52 24.57
N SER A 430 -5.31 11.41 25.30
CA SER A 430 -6.48 10.61 25.66
C SER A 430 -6.64 10.50 27.16
N TRP A 431 -7.85 10.74 27.64
CA TRP A 431 -8.23 10.65 29.05
C TRP A 431 -9.61 10.01 29.21
N SER A 432 -10.11 9.91 30.44
CA SER A 432 -11.31 9.14 30.80
C SER A 432 -12.58 9.43 29.98
N THR A 433 -12.71 10.59 29.35
CA THR A 433 -13.87 10.93 28.50
C THR A 433 -13.59 10.85 27.00
N THR A 434 -12.36 10.56 26.59
CA THR A 434 -11.99 10.40 25.17
C THR A 434 -12.61 9.11 24.63
N PRO A 435 -13.34 9.13 23.50
CA PRO A 435 -13.84 7.91 22.86
C PRO A 435 -12.70 6.92 22.59
N GLY A 436 -12.88 5.66 22.98
CA GLY A 436 -11.85 4.62 22.83
C GLY A 436 -10.73 4.64 23.87
N PHE A 437 -10.76 5.54 24.86
CA PHE A 437 -9.73 5.61 25.92
C PHE A 437 -9.43 4.24 26.56
N THR A 438 -10.48 3.48 26.88
CA THR A 438 -10.37 2.16 27.53
C THR A 438 -9.75 1.08 26.65
N ASP A 439 -9.71 1.26 25.32
CA ASP A 439 -9.18 0.25 24.39
C ASP A 439 -7.69 0.04 24.61
N ALA A 440 -6.97 1.08 25.08
CA ALA A 440 -5.56 0.98 25.44
C ALA A 440 -5.27 0.01 26.61
N PHE A 441 -6.27 -0.24 27.47
CA PHE A 441 -6.10 -1.05 28.67
C PHE A 441 -6.78 -2.42 28.57
N CYS A 442 -7.63 -2.62 27.57
CA CYS A 442 -8.61 -3.70 27.58
C CYS A 442 -8.94 -4.33 26.23
N ASP A 443 -8.24 -4.02 25.14
CA ASP A 443 -8.46 -4.63 23.80
C ASP A 443 -9.96 -4.69 23.43
N HIS A 444 -10.62 -3.52 23.53
CA HIS A 444 -12.07 -3.31 23.31
C HIS A 444 -13.02 -3.93 24.37
N GLY A 445 -12.47 -4.43 25.47
CA GLY A 445 -13.18 -4.86 26.68
C GLY A 445 -13.96 -3.74 27.37
N ARG A 446 -15.03 -4.07 28.12
CA ARG A 446 -15.72 -3.10 28.98
C ARG A 446 -14.99 -2.94 30.31
N VAL A 447 -14.52 -1.73 30.59
CA VAL A 447 -13.98 -1.34 31.90
C VAL A 447 -15.11 -0.82 32.78
N GLY A 448 -15.11 -1.21 34.06
CA GLY A 448 -16.06 -0.67 35.05
C GLY A 448 -15.89 0.84 35.22
N HIS A 449 -17.01 1.58 35.32
CA HIS A 449 -16.99 3.05 35.40
C HIS A 449 -16.20 3.58 36.62
N ASP A 450 -16.18 2.82 37.71
CA ASP A 450 -15.40 3.10 38.91
C ASP A 450 -13.88 2.99 38.69
N VAL A 451 -13.45 2.14 37.75
CA VAL A 451 -12.03 1.92 37.42
C VAL A 451 -11.51 2.92 36.39
N VAL A 452 -12.36 3.41 35.48
CA VAL A 452 -11.94 4.34 34.40
C VAL A 452 -11.26 5.59 34.96
N GLY A 453 -11.71 6.10 36.11
CA GLY A 453 -11.12 7.27 36.76
C GLY A 453 -9.73 7.05 37.36
N THR A 454 -9.30 5.80 37.56
CA THR A 454 -7.99 5.46 38.12
C THR A 454 -6.97 5.02 37.07
N LEU A 455 -7.36 4.95 35.80
CA LEU A 455 -6.46 4.58 34.71
C LEU A 455 -5.56 5.76 34.33
N PRO A 456 -4.29 5.51 33.99
CA PRO A 456 -3.39 6.54 33.45
C PRO A 456 -3.98 7.24 32.24
N TYR A 457 -3.72 8.54 32.12
CA TYR A 457 -3.90 9.23 30.85
C TYR A 457 -2.79 8.82 29.90
N TYR A 458 -2.96 9.03 28.59
CA TYR A 458 -1.87 8.75 27.66
C TYR A 458 -1.87 9.67 26.45
N TRP A 459 -0.69 9.89 25.89
CA TRP A 459 -0.56 10.34 24.51
C TRP A 459 -0.39 9.14 23.60
N SER A 460 -1.18 9.06 22.55
CA SER A 460 -0.82 8.28 21.35
C SER A 460 0.08 9.16 20.51
N ILE A 461 1.27 8.66 20.17
CA ILE A 461 2.28 9.39 19.42
C ILE A 461 2.61 8.60 18.17
N ASP A 462 2.48 9.26 17.03
CA ASP A 462 2.98 8.77 15.76
C ASP A 462 4.39 9.32 15.60
N LEU A 463 5.36 8.43 15.68
CA LEU A 463 6.77 8.67 15.45
C LEU A 463 7.03 8.91 13.97
N ALA A 464 8.07 9.67 13.64
CA ALA A 464 8.46 9.93 12.25
C ALA A 464 9.25 8.74 11.67
N SER A 465 9.69 7.80 12.52
CA SER A 465 10.47 6.62 12.17
C SER A 465 10.43 5.61 13.31
N PRO A 466 10.46 4.28 13.04
CA PRO A 466 10.36 3.28 14.10
C PRO A 466 11.54 3.30 15.07
N GLY A 467 12.74 3.60 14.57
CA GLY A 467 13.93 3.68 15.43
C GLY A 467 13.93 4.88 16.39
N LEU A 468 12.94 5.78 16.30
CA LEU A 468 12.81 6.91 17.21
C LEU A 468 12.26 6.51 18.59
N PHE A 469 11.64 5.33 18.70
CA PHE A 469 11.03 4.88 19.95
C PHE A 469 12.03 4.88 21.11
N THR A 470 13.23 4.31 20.92
CA THR A 470 14.23 4.22 22.01
C THR A 470 14.68 5.60 22.48
N GLY A 471 14.90 6.55 21.56
CA GLY A 471 15.26 7.93 21.93
C GLY A 471 14.14 8.61 22.72
N MET A 472 12.90 8.46 22.25
CA MET A 472 11.73 9.03 22.92
C MET A 472 11.56 8.43 24.31
N ALA A 473 11.63 7.10 24.43
CA ALA A 473 11.51 6.40 25.70
C ALA A 473 12.60 6.82 26.68
N ASP A 474 13.85 6.92 26.24
CA ASP A 474 14.97 7.40 27.05
C ASP A 474 14.73 8.82 27.59
N GLU A 475 14.13 9.70 26.79
CA GLU A 475 13.85 11.07 27.16
C GLU A 475 12.70 11.18 28.18
N VAL A 476 11.61 10.44 27.97
CA VAL A 476 10.39 10.63 28.76
C VAL A 476 10.25 9.68 29.96
N GLN A 477 10.87 8.49 29.96
CA GLN A 477 10.65 7.48 31.01
C GLN A 477 11.02 7.94 32.43
N GLY A 478 11.94 8.91 32.54
CA GLY A 478 12.41 9.46 33.82
C GLY A 478 11.65 10.70 34.27
N MET A 479 10.69 11.19 33.49
CA MET A 479 10.00 12.45 33.77
C MET A 479 8.92 12.26 34.86
N PRO A 480 8.71 13.25 35.74
CA PRO A 480 7.68 13.18 36.77
C PRO A 480 6.30 12.90 36.19
N GLY A 481 5.63 11.87 36.72
CA GLY A 481 4.28 11.49 36.31
C GLY A 481 4.20 10.44 35.19
N VAL A 482 5.31 10.15 34.48
CA VAL A 482 5.32 9.07 33.47
C VAL A 482 5.26 7.71 34.15
N VAL A 483 4.25 6.92 33.81
CA VAL A 483 4.00 5.57 34.35
C VAL A 483 4.64 4.51 33.47
N ALA A 484 4.52 4.67 32.15
CA ALA A 484 5.04 3.75 31.17
C ALA A 484 5.22 4.40 29.80
N VAL A 485 6.08 3.81 28.98
CA VAL A 485 6.26 4.12 27.57
C VAL A 485 6.13 2.82 26.79
N GLU A 486 5.27 2.78 25.79
CA GLU A 486 4.95 1.56 25.06
C GLU A 486 5.12 1.75 23.56
N HIS A 487 5.86 0.85 22.92
CA HIS A 487 5.94 0.72 21.48
C HIS A 487 4.80 -0.20 21.02
N LEU A 488 3.86 0.33 20.26
CA LEU A 488 2.70 -0.44 19.82
C LEU A 488 3.05 -1.24 18.58
N PRO A 489 2.62 -2.50 18.44
CA PRO A 489 2.76 -3.24 17.17
C PRO A 489 2.15 -2.47 16.00
N ALA A 490 2.75 -2.65 14.81
CA ALA A 490 2.12 -2.16 13.58
C ALA A 490 0.74 -2.83 13.47
N ALA A 491 -0.33 -2.06 13.22
CA ALA A 491 -1.66 -2.63 13.03
C ALA A 491 -1.59 -3.70 11.93
N ALA A 492 -2.08 -4.90 12.25
CA ALA A 492 -2.08 -6.05 11.35
C ALA A 492 -3.08 -5.90 10.20
#